data_AF-A0A2E1RIK3-F1
#
_entry.id   AF-A0A2E1RIK3-F1
#
_cell.length_a   1.000
_cell.length_b   1.000
_cell.length_c   1.000
_cell.angle_alpha   90.00
_cell.angle_beta   90.00
_cell.angle_gamma   90.00
#
_symmetry.space_group_name_H-M   'P 1'
#
loop_
_entity.id
_entity.type
_entity.pdbx_description
1 polymer ?
#
loop_
_entity_poly.entity_id
_entity_poly.type
_entity_poly.pdbx_seq_one_letter_code
_entity_poly.pdbx_strand_id
1 'polypeptide(L)'
;PVAMYFKVVPKGWIEFLPSFTHGLFIGEIPFLHQMGITFLITMFIIYFISYLEGNQDDPKGINLSGSLFETKPSFNIPAFAVLIITSMLYAIFW
;
A
#
# COMPACT_ATOMS: atom_id res chain seq x y z
N PRO A 1 11.73 7.67 -2.19
CA PRO A 1 12.95 6.85 -1.92
C PRO A 1 12.72 5.34 -2.07
N VAL A 2 11.67 4.78 -1.44
CA VAL A 2 11.39 3.33 -1.47
C VAL A 2 11.06 2.81 -2.89
N ALA A 3 10.25 3.52 -3.67
CA ALA A 3 9.97 3.14 -5.06
C ALA A 3 11.20 3.20 -5.98
N MET A 4 12.13 4.11 -5.67
CA MET A 4 13.35 4.32 -6.46
C MET A 4 14.32 3.16 -6.27
N TYR A 5 14.36 2.57 -5.07
CA TYR A 5 15.10 1.34 -4.77
C TYR A 5 14.74 0.24 -5.78
N PHE A 6 13.46 -0.14 -5.90
CA PHE A 6 13.03 -1.24 -6.79
C PHE A 6 13.28 -0.99 -8.28
N LYS A 7 13.45 0.28 -8.72
CA LYS A 7 13.68 0.63 -10.12
C LYS A 7 15.15 0.82 -10.50
N VAL A 8 16.01 1.17 -9.53
CA VAL A 8 17.43 1.44 -9.74
C VAL A 8 18.27 0.18 -9.50
N VAL A 9 17.85 -0.66 -8.55
CA VAL A 9 18.50 -1.93 -8.21
C VAL A 9 18.68 -2.88 -9.40
N PRO A 10 17.67 -3.13 -10.25
CA PRO A 10 17.80 -4.09 -11.34
C PRO A 10 18.70 -3.60 -12.48
N LYS A 11 19.10 -2.31 -12.47
CA LYS A 11 19.92 -1.69 -13.52
C LYS A 11 21.43 -1.79 -13.26
N GLY A 12 21.86 -2.51 -12.22
CA GLY A 12 23.30 -2.72 -11.92
C GLY A 12 24.00 -1.53 -11.26
N TRP A 13 23.27 -0.50 -10.83
CA TRP A 13 23.87 0.69 -10.18
C TRP A 13 24.37 0.45 -8.75
N ILE A 14 24.19 -0.77 -8.22
CA ILE A 14 24.38 -1.13 -6.81
C ILE A 14 25.49 -2.19 -6.62
N GLU A 15 26.24 -2.53 -7.67
CA GLU A 15 27.41 -3.41 -7.62
C GLU A 15 28.52 -2.94 -6.64
N PHE A 16 28.40 -1.73 -6.08
CA PHE A 16 29.30 -1.16 -5.08
C PHE A 16 28.92 -1.46 -3.62
N LEU A 17 27.76 -2.08 -3.35
CA LEU A 17 27.30 -2.41 -1.99
C LEU A 17 27.74 -3.82 -1.54
N PRO A 18 27.98 -4.06 -0.23
CA PRO A 18 28.52 -5.34 0.27
C PRO A 18 27.60 -6.52 -0.01
N SER A 19 28.17 -7.70 -0.29
CA SER A 19 27.44 -8.92 -0.69
C SER A 19 26.30 -9.36 0.24
N PHE A 20 26.28 -8.95 1.51
CA PHE A 20 25.15 -9.22 2.42
C PHE A 20 23.85 -8.51 1.99
N THR A 21 23.96 -7.42 1.23
CA THR A 21 22.81 -6.67 0.69
C THR A 21 22.22 -7.32 -0.56
N HIS A 22 22.92 -8.26 -1.21
CA HIS A 22 22.43 -8.94 -2.43
C HIS A 22 21.18 -9.80 -2.18
N GLY A 23 20.90 -10.22 -0.95
CA GLY A 23 19.64 -10.89 -0.57
C GLY A 23 18.45 -9.93 -0.32
N LEU A 24 18.72 -8.63 -0.20
CA LEU A 24 17.72 -7.56 -0.05
C LEU A 24 17.23 -7.04 -1.42
N PHE A 25 17.93 -7.41 -2.49
CA PHE A 25 17.64 -7.02 -3.87
C PHE A 25 16.99 -8.19 -4.60
N ILE A 26 15.68 -8.32 -4.43
CA ILE A 26 14.90 -9.36 -5.08
C ILE A 26 14.84 -9.04 -6.58
N GLY A 27 15.78 -9.59 -7.34
CA GLY A 27 15.69 -9.65 -8.79
C GLY A 27 14.42 -10.42 -9.16
N GLU A 28 13.55 -9.78 -9.93
CA GLU A 28 12.31 -10.34 -10.52
C GLU A 28 11.03 -10.39 -9.64
N ILE A 29 10.80 -9.42 -8.75
CA ILE A 29 9.42 -9.21 -8.23
C ILE A 29 8.53 -8.60 -9.33
N PRO A 30 7.31 -9.11 -9.61
CA PRO A 30 6.37 -8.46 -10.53
C PRO A 30 5.97 -7.05 -10.06
N PHE A 31 5.76 -6.13 -11.01
CA PHE A 31 5.56 -4.70 -10.69
C PHE A 31 4.46 -4.44 -9.65
N LEU A 32 3.37 -5.22 -9.67
CA LEU A 32 2.25 -5.05 -8.72
C LEU A 32 2.68 -5.29 -7.27
N HIS A 33 3.49 -6.33 -7.05
CA HIS A 33 4.05 -6.62 -5.73
C HIS A 33 5.03 -5.52 -5.30
N GLN A 34 5.85 -4.99 -6.21
CA GLN A 34 6.75 -3.86 -5.91
C GLN A 34 5.98 -2.62 -5.44
N MET A 35 4.85 -2.30 -6.10
CA MET A 35 3.99 -1.18 -5.70
C MET A 35 3.36 -1.40 -4.32
N GLY A 36 2.85 -2.61 -4.05
CA GLY A 36 2.29 -2.95 -2.75
C GLY A 36 3.32 -2.86 -1.61
N ILE A 37 4.52 -3.42 -1.81
CA ILE A 37 5.61 -3.34 -0.82
C ILE A 37 6.01 -1.88 -0.57
N THR A 38 6.15 -1.09 -1.63
CA THR A 38 6.47 0.34 -1.52
C THR A 38 5.43 1.09 -0.69
N PHE A 39 4.14 0.84 -0.95
CA PHE A 39 3.03 1.46 -0.22
C PHE A 39 3.10 1.15 1.28
N LEU A 40 3.22 -0.14 1.63
CA LEU A 40 3.26 -0.59 3.02
C LEU A 40 4.48 -0.04 3.78
N ILE A 41 5.67 -0.10 3.18
CA ILE A 41 6.89 0.42 3.82
C ILE A 41 6.79 1.93 4.02
N THR A 42 6.28 2.67 3.03
CA THR A 42 6.15 4.13 3.14
C THR A 42 5.15 4.51 4.23
N MET A 43 4.00 3.81 4.30
CA MET A 43 3.01 4.01 5.36
C MET A 43 3.62 3.74 6.74
N PHE A 44 4.37 2.64 6.89
CA PHE A 44 5.01 2.26 8.15
C PHE A 44 6.05 3.29 8.61
N ILE A 45 6.90 3.78 7.70
CA ILE A 45 7.90 4.80 8.01
C ILE A 45 7.24 6.09 8.47
N ILE A 46 6.21 6.57 7.75
CA ILE A 46 5.48 7.78 8.11
C ILE A 46 4.84 7.61 9.49
N TYR A 47 4.15 6.49 9.73
CA TYR A 47 3.54 6.20 11.02
C TYR A 47 4.56 6.24 12.17
N PHE A 48 5.71 5.58 12.00
CA PHE A 48 6.72 5.50 13.05
C PHE A 48 7.35 6.87 13.35
N ILE A 49 7.66 7.66 12.32
CA ILE A 49 8.20 9.01 12.50
C ILE A 49 7.16 9.91 13.19
N SER A 50 5.91 9.92 12.73
CA SER A 50 4.83 10.71 13.35
C SER A 50 4.55 10.30 14.80
N TYR A 51 4.68 9.01 15.11
CA TYR A 51 4.54 8.51 16.48
C TYR A 51 5.66 9.04 17.39
N LEU A 52 6.91 9.03 16.92
CA LEU A 52 8.05 9.56 17.68
C LEU A 52 8.04 11.09 17.83
N GLU A 53 7.46 11.81 16.87
CA GLU A 53 7.44 13.28 16.84
C GLU A 53 6.51 13.91 17.90
N GLY A 54 5.59 13.14 18.48
CA GLY A 54 4.80 13.62 19.62
C GLY A 54 3.47 12.90 19.85
N ASN A 55 3.07 11.99 18.95
CA ASN A 55 1.85 11.17 19.06
C ASN A 55 0.61 11.97 19.53
N GLN A 56 0.49 13.21 19.05
CA GLN A 56 -0.62 14.12 19.33
C GLN A 56 -1.30 14.47 18.02
N ASP A 57 -2.59 14.82 18.09
CA ASP A 57 -3.35 15.20 16.90
C ASP A 57 -2.71 16.42 16.23
N ASP A 58 -2.33 16.26 14.97
CA ASP A 58 -1.78 17.36 14.17
C ASP A 58 -2.89 18.41 13.95
N PRO A 59 -2.63 19.71 14.14
CA PRO A 59 -3.61 20.77 13.86
C PRO A 59 -4.08 20.82 12.39
N LYS A 60 -3.34 20.21 11.46
CA LYS A 60 -3.71 20.01 10.05
C LYS A 60 -4.31 18.62 9.78
N GLY A 61 -4.44 17.79 10.79
CA GLY A 61 -5.09 16.49 10.72
C GLY A 61 -6.54 16.62 10.27
N ILE A 62 -6.97 15.73 9.36
CA ILE A 62 -8.36 15.69 8.93
C ILE A 62 -9.17 14.99 10.02
N ASN A 63 -10.12 15.72 10.62
CA ASN A 63 -11.04 15.15 11.60
C ASN A 63 -12.03 14.22 10.89
N LEU A 64 -11.83 12.91 11.06
CA LEU A 64 -12.74 11.90 10.56
C LEU A 64 -13.90 11.72 11.55
N SER A 65 -15.12 11.75 11.04
CA SER A 65 -16.31 11.39 11.83
C SER A 65 -17.10 10.29 11.11
N GLY A 66 -17.79 9.44 11.88
CA GLY A 66 -18.52 8.30 11.31
C GLY A 66 -19.58 8.71 10.28
N SER A 67 -20.19 9.89 10.45
CA SER A 67 -21.20 10.42 9.54
C SER A 67 -20.66 10.75 8.15
N LEU A 68 -19.35 11.00 7.98
CA LEU A 68 -18.75 11.18 6.64
C LEU A 68 -18.83 9.90 5.80
N PHE A 69 -18.89 8.74 6.45
CA PHE A 69 -18.90 7.44 5.79
C PHE A 69 -20.29 6.80 5.77
N GLU A 70 -21.31 7.48 6.29
CA GLU A 70 -22.69 6.99 6.26
C GLU A 70 -23.23 6.98 4.83
N THR A 71 -23.62 5.80 4.36
CA THR A 71 -24.18 5.58 3.03
C THR A 71 -25.67 5.27 3.09
N LYS A 72 -26.43 5.80 2.13
CA LYS A 72 -27.88 5.58 2.04
C LYS A 72 -28.18 4.15 1.56
N PRO A 73 -29.33 3.55 1.94
CA PRO A 73 -29.76 2.25 1.43
C PRO A 73 -29.80 2.16 -0.11
N SER A 74 -30.11 3.27 -0.79
CA SER A 74 -30.10 3.38 -2.24
C SER A 74 -28.72 3.18 -2.88
N PHE A 75 -27.63 3.41 -2.14
CA PHE A 75 -26.25 3.11 -2.57
C PHE A 75 -25.81 1.70 -2.12
N ASN A 76 -26.17 1.30 -0.90
CA ASN A 76 -25.72 0.03 -0.33
C ASN A 76 -26.25 -1.18 -1.09
N ILE A 77 -27.54 -1.19 -1.44
CA ILE A 77 -28.17 -2.31 -2.17
C ILE A 77 -27.44 -2.59 -3.51
N PRO A 78 -27.24 -1.61 -4.41
CA PRO A 78 -26.52 -1.86 -5.66
C PRO A 78 -25.02 -2.16 -5.43
N ALA A 79 -24.37 -1.57 -4.42
CA ALA A 79 -22.99 -1.90 -4.10
C ALA A 79 -22.84 -3.40 -3.75
N PHE A 80 -23.75 -3.95 -2.94
CA PHE A 80 -23.78 -5.39 -2.65
C PHE A 80 -24.06 -6.25 -3.88
N ALA A 81 -24.92 -5.80 -4.80
CA ALA A 81 -25.15 -6.51 -6.06
C ALA A 81 -23.86 -6.66 -6.88
N VAL A 82 -23.05 -5.59 -6.99
CA VAL A 82 -21.74 -5.64 -7.67
C VAL A 82 -20.80 -6.61 -6.97
N LEU A 83 -20.70 -6.55 -5.64
CA LEU A 83 -19.86 -7.47 -4.86
C LEU A 83 -20.22 -8.94 -5.07
N ILE A 84 -21.52 -9.27 -5.07
CA ILE A 84 -22.01 -10.63 -5.31
C ILE A 84 -21.67 -11.11 -6.72
N ILE A 85 -21.91 -10.27 -7.73
CA ILE A 85 -21.60 -10.61 -9.13
C ILE A 85 -20.10 -10.84 -9.29
N THR A 86 -19.26 -9.94 -8.78
CA THR A 86 -17.79 -10.10 -8.86
C THR A 86 -17.32 -11.36 -8.13
N SER A 87 -17.85 -11.63 -6.93
CA SER A 87 -17.52 -12.84 -6.17
C SER A 87 -17.93 -14.11 -6.91
N MET A 88 -19.11 -14.13 -7.53
CA MET A 88 -19.59 -15.27 -8.32
C MET A 88 -18.72 -15.50 -9.55
N LEU A 89 -18.35 -14.43 -10.27
CA LEU A 89 -17.47 -14.54 -11.44
C LEU A 89 -16.11 -15.13 -11.07
N TYR A 90 -15.51 -14.67 -9.98
CA TYR A 90 -14.25 -15.23 -9.49
C TYR A 90 -14.41 -16.68 -9.02
N ALA A 91 -15.53 -17.06 -8.39
CA ALA A 91 -15.74 -18.44 -7.92
C ALA A 91 -16.00 -19.46 -9.05
N ILE A 92 -16.55 -19.04 -10.18
CA ILE A 92 -16.85 -19.93 -11.32
C ILE A 92 -15.65 -20.08 -12.25
N PHE A 93 -14.89 -19.01 -12.48
CA PHE A 93 -13.84 -18.95 -13.50
C PHE A 93 -12.42 -19.14 -12.96
N TRP A 94 -12.25 -19.31 -11.65
CA TRP A 94 -10.98 -19.57 -10.98
C TRP A 94 -11.08 -20.84 -10.14
#